data_AF-A0A179BF51-F1
#
_entry.id   AF-A0A179BF51-F1
#
_cell.length_a   1.000
_cell.length_b   1.000
_cell.length_c   1.000
_cell.angle_alpha   90.00
_cell.angle_beta   90.00
_cell.angle_gamma   90.00
#
_symmetry.space_group_name_H-M   'P 1'
#
loop_
_entity.id
_entity.type
_entity.pdbx_description
1 polymer ?
#
loop_
_entity_poly.entity_id
_entity_poly.type
_entity_poly.pdbx_seq_one_letter_code
_entity_poly.pdbx_strand_id
1 'polypeptide(L)' 'MLQVSLVYVDTRMLQTVLVEPKWAGRMTLEDYRSLTPLIYSHVNPYGRFDLDLNSRIDFGRLAA' A
#
# COMPACT_ATOMS: atom_id res chain seq x y z
N MET A 1 -4.61 17.51 5.96
CA MET A 1 -4.22 17.06 4.60
C MET A 1 -3.12 15.98 4.57
N LEU A 2 -2.74 15.36 5.71
CA LEU A 2 -1.77 14.24 5.73
C LEU A 2 -2.44 12.86 5.63
N GLN A 3 -3.59 12.71 6.28
CA GLN A 3 -4.36 11.46 6.28
C GLN A 3 -4.79 11.04 4.86
N VAL A 4 -5.14 11.99 4.00
CA VAL A 4 -5.49 11.73 2.59
C VAL A 4 -4.30 11.22 1.79
N SER A 5 -3.10 11.76 2.03
CA SER A 5 -1.87 11.31 1.38
C SER A 5 -1.53 9.87 1.77
N LEU A 6 -1.73 9.50 3.04
CA LEU A 6 -1.52 8.13 3.51
C LEU A 6 -2.48 7.15 2.84
N VAL A 7 -3.78 7.49 2.82
CA VAL A 7 -4.82 6.67 2.14
C VAL A 7 -4.47 6.43 0.67
N TYR A 8 -3.93 7.43 -0.02
CA TYR A 8 -3.51 7.29 -1.42
C TYR A 8 -2.34 6.30 -1.57
N VAL A 9 -1.30 6.43 -0.73
CA VAL A 9 -0.14 5.53 -0.77
C VAL A 9 -0.55 4.10 -0.46
N ASP A 10 -1.37 3.89 0.58
CA ASP A 10 -1.89 2.57 0.98
C ASP A 10 -2.70 1.94 -0.15
N THR A 11 -3.56 2.72 -0.81
CA THR A 11 -4.35 2.25 -1.97
C THR A 11 -3.46 1.79 -3.11
N ARG A 12 -2.40 2.55 -3.42
CA ARG A 12 -1.48 2.21 -4.52
C ARG A 12 -0.64 0.97 -4.19
N MET A 13 -0.16 0.83 -2.96
CA MET A 13 0.53 -0.38 -2.51
C MET A 13 -0.37 -1.61 -2.59
N LEU A 14 -1.62 -1.48 -2.14
CA LEU A 14 -2.58 -2.57 -2.14
C LEU A 14 -2.93 -3.00 -3.58
N GLN A 15 -3.16 -2.06 -4.50
CA GLN A 15 -3.39 -2.36 -5.91
C GLN A 15 -2.24 -3.16 -6.55
N THR A 16 -0.99 -2.85 -6.20
CA THR A 16 0.16 -3.60 -6.68
C THR A 16 0.12 -5.06 -6.26
N VAL A 17 -0.20 -5.34 -5.00
CA VAL A 17 -0.28 -6.71 -4.47
C VAL A 17 -1.46 -7.47 -5.07
N LEU A 18 -2.60 -6.80 -5.24
CA LEU A 18 -3.81 -7.41 -5.80
C LEU A 18 -3.66 -7.90 -7.25
N VAL A 19 -2.76 -7.28 -8.03
CA VAL A 19 -2.49 -7.65 -9.42
C VAL A 19 -1.61 -8.91 -9.51
N GLU A 20 -0.97 -9.34 -8.43
CA GLU A 20 -0.18 -10.57 -8.44
C GLU A 20 -1.06 -11.80 -8.72
N PRO A 21 -0.62 -12.74 -9.59
CA PRO A 21 -1.41 -13.93 -9.93
C PRO A 21 -1.85 -14.77 -8.72
N LYS A 22 -1.02 -14.75 -7.65
CA LYS A 22 -1.31 -15.42 -6.38
C LYS A 22 -2.59 -14.90 -5.73
N TRP A 23 -2.87 -13.61 -5.84
CA TRP A 23 -4.04 -12.96 -5.22
C TRP A 23 -5.19 -12.79 -6.20
N ALA A 24 -4.90 -12.41 -7.44
CA ALA A 24 -5.90 -12.19 -8.49
C ALA A 24 -6.81 -13.41 -8.71
N GLY A 25 -6.28 -14.63 -8.61
CA GLY A 25 -7.07 -15.86 -8.74
C GLY A 25 -7.71 -16.38 -7.44
N ARG A 26 -7.38 -15.79 -6.28
CA ARG A 26 -7.87 -16.24 -4.97
C ARG A 26 -8.97 -15.36 -4.40
N MET A 27 -9.01 -14.08 -4.77
CA MET A 27 -9.94 -13.12 -4.19
C MET A 27 -11.33 -13.22 -4.80
N THR A 28 -12.32 -13.25 -3.92
CA THR A 28 -13.74 -13.18 -4.27
C THR A 28 -14.25 -11.74 -4.17
N LEU A 29 -15.44 -11.49 -4.70
CA LEU A 29 -16.10 -10.18 -4.59
C LEU A 29 -16.28 -9.71 -3.13
N GLU A 30 -16.48 -10.65 -2.20
CA GLU A 30 -16.64 -10.37 -0.78
C GLU A 30 -15.31 -9.94 -0.12
N ASP A 31 -14.20 -10.55 -0.53
CA ASP A 31 -12.86 -10.17 -0.06
C ASP A 31 -12.52 -8.74 -0.49
N TYR A 32 -12.86 -8.35 -1.73
CA TYR A 32 -12.64 -6.98 -2.22
C TYR A 32 -13.43 -5.92 -1.44
N ARG A 33 -14.61 -6.26 -0.91
CA ARG A 33 -15.43 -5.36 -0.08
C ARG A 33 -14.87 -5.17 1.32
N SER A 34 -14.10 -6.16 1.79
CA SER A 34 -13.45 -6.13 3.11
C SER A 34 -12.15 -5.34 3.11
N LEU A 35 -11.62 -4.95 1.95
CA LEU A 35 -10.40 -4.16 1.84
C LEU A 35 -10.59 -2.75 2.40
N THR A 36 -9.63 -2.30 3.21
CA THR A 36 -9.57 -0.94 3.74
C THR A 36 -8.21 -0.31 3.44
N PRO A 37 -8.16 0.94 2.95
CA PRO A 37 -6.92 1.64 2.61
C PRO A 37 -6.27 2.33 3.82
N LEU A 38 -6.63 1.93 5.05
CA LEU A 38 -6.15 2.57 6.28
C LEU A 38 -5.41 1.53 7.13
N ILE A 39 -4.22 1.15 6.68
CA ILE A 39 -3.42 0.08 7.30
C ILE A 39 -2.20 0.69 7.96
N TYR A 40 -2.17 0.79 9.29
CA TYR A 40 -1.07 1.47 9.99
C TYR A 40 0.09 0.56 10.39
N SER A 41 -0.02 -0.75 10.22
CA SER A 41 0.98 -1.72 10.71
C SER A 41 2.38 -1.54 10.09
N HIS A 42 2.48 -0.92 8.91
CA HIS A 42 3.75 -0.67 8.23
C HIS A 42 4.37 0.70 8.59
N VAL A 43 3.66 1.52 9.36
CA VAL A 43 4.13 2.85 9.79
C VAL A 43 4.88 2.69 11.10
N ASN A 44 6.17 3.03 11.13
CA ASN A 44 6.94 3.16 12.36
C ASN A 44 6.89 4.62 12.84
N PRO A 45 6.12 4.95 13.90
CA PRO A 45 5.98 6.34 14.37
C PRO A 45 7.25 6.90 15.02
N TYR A 46 8.22 6.05 15.36
CA TYR A 46 9.44 6.42 16.08
C TYR A 46 10.72 6.26 15.24
N GLY A 47 10.59 5.96 13.94
CA GLY A 47 11.72 5.85 13.03
C GLY A 47 12.22 7.23 12.58
N ARG A 48 13.54 7.39 12.48
CA ARG A 48 14.12 8.53 11.74
C ARG A 48 14.10 8.21 10.25
N PHE A 49 13.41 9.04 9.47
CA PHE A 49 13.36 8.94 8.02
C PHE A 49 14.03 10.16 7.40
N ASP A 50 15.22 9.97 6.82
CA ASP A 50 15.88 11.01 6.06
C ASP A 50 15.24 11.09 4.66
N LEU A 51 14.38 12.10 4.47
CA LEU A 51 13.56 12.28 3.27
C LEU A 51 14.41 12.80 2.10
N ASP A 52 14.56 11.97 1.05
CA ASP A 52 15.02 12.43 -0.28
C ASP A 52 13.81 12.72 -1.18
N LEU A 53 13.61 13.99 -1.54
CA LEU A 53 12.52 14.43 -2.41
C LEU A 53 12.70 14.03 -3.89
N ASN A 54 13.90 13.61 -4.28
CA ASN A 54 14.15 13.08 -5.62
C ASN A 54 13.77 11.59 -5.73
N SER A 55 13.71 10.91 -4.59
CA SER A 55 13.27 9.52 -4.51
C SER A 55 11.75 9.43 -4.59
N ARG A 56 11.24 8.50 -5.41
CA ARG A 56 9.82 8.23 -5.56
C ARG A 56 9.53 6.80 -5.13
N ILE A 57 8.36 6.59 -4.53
CA ILE A 57 7.89 5.24 -4.19
C ILE A 57 7.69 4.47 -5.50
N ASP A 58 8.43 3.38 -5.65
CA ASP A 58 8.24 2.44 -6.74
C ASP A 58 7.13 1.46 -6.37
N PHE A 59 5.92 1.73 -6.86
CA PHE A 59 4.77 0.84 -6.69
C PHE A 59 4.82 -0.37 -7.63
N GLY A 60 5.76 -0.48 -8.57
CA GLY A 60 5.91 -1.64 -9.45
C GLY A 60 6.80 -2.73 -8.85
N ARG A 61 7.64 -2.37 -7.88
CA ARG A 61 8.46 -3.31 -7.13
C ARG A 61 7.59 -4.06 -6.14
N LEU A 62 7.20 -5.28 -6.51
CA LEU A 62 6.53 -6.22 -5.62
C LEU A 62 7.33 -6.33 -4.31
N ALA A 63 6.66 -6.17 -3.17
CA ALA A 63 7.28 -6.37 -1.87
C ALA A 63 7.71 -7.85 -1.77
N ALA A 64 9.02 -8.08 -1.81
CA ALA A 64 9.63 -9.41 -1.70
C ALA A 64 9.45 -9.99 -0.28
#